data_AF-A0A7T3U4S2-F1
#
_entry.id   AF-A0A7T3U4S2-F1
#
_cell.length_a   1.000
_cell.length_b   1.000
_cell.length_c   1.000
_cell.angle_alpha   90.00
_cell.angle_beta   90.00
_cell.angle_gamma   90.00
#
_symmetry.space_group_name_H-M   'P 1'
#
loop_
_entity.id
_entity.type
_entity.pdbx_description
1 polymer ?
#
loop_
_entity_poly.entity_id
_entity_poly.type
_entity_poly.pdbx_seq_one_letter_code
_entity_poly.pdbx_strand_id
1 'polypeptide(L)'
;MKYGYKFEILRGYLFDKDFIFTNYISDLYSIKEKHNKSHPLFLISKLLLNNLYGKFGTNLDIFFNNQIVIDNEEMINIINSDKFFIKDVIENNKTLVTIFDDI
;
A
#
# COMPACT_ATOMS: atom_id res chain seq x y z
N MET A 1 -0.63 -25.44 30.31
CA MET A 1 -0.93 -26.88 30.48
C MET A 1 -1.39 -27.28 31.90
N LYS A 2 -1.53 -26.35 32.86
CA LYS A 2 -1.87 -26.65 34.27
C LYS A 2 -3.32 -27.13 34.54
N TYR A 3 -4.18 -27.17 33.51
CA TYR A 3 -5.62 -27.49 33.63
C TYR A 3 -6.08 -28.63 32.71
N GLY A 4 -5.18 -29.42 32.11
CA GLY A 4 -5.55 -30.63 31.35
C GLY A 4 -6.23 -30.43 29.99
N TYR A 5 -6.38 -29.19 29.51
CA TYR A 5 -6.93 -28.94 28.17
C TYR A 5 -6.02 -29.49 27.07
N LYS A 6 -6.61 -30.24 26.13
CA LYS A 6 -5.95 -30.76 24.93
C LYS A 6 -6.28 -29.83 23.77
N PHE A 7 -5.25 -29.25 23.16
CA PHE A 7 -5.40 -28.37 22.00
C PHE A 7 -5.19 -29.17 20.72
N GLU A 8 -6.04 -28.94 19.73
CA GLU A 8 -5.85 -29.40 18.36
C GLU A 8 -5.48 -28.19 17.50
N ILE A 9 -4.27 -28.19 16.94
CA ILE A 9 -3.84 -27.14 16.02
C ILE A 9 -4.39 -27.47 14.64
N LEU A 10 -5.41 -26.72 14.21
CA LEU A 10 -6.04 -26.94 12.91
C LEU A 10 -5.13 -26.48 11.75
N ARG A 11 -4.53 -25.29 11.89
CA ARG A 11 -3.59 -24.68 10.93
C ARG A 11 -2.71 -23.65 11.63
N GLY A 12 -1.56 -23.35 11.03
CA GLY A 12 -0.66 -22.28 11.42
C GLY A 12 0.14 -21.80 10.22
N TYR A 13 0.69 -20.59 10.34
CA TYR A 13 1.59 -20.02 9.36
C TYR A 13 2.93 -19.77 10.02
N LEU A 14 4.00 -20.16 9.33
CA LEU A 14 5.38 -19.85 9.70
C LEU A 14 5.91 -18.86 8.67
N PHE A 15 6.60 -17.84 9.15
CA PHE A 15 7.22 -16.83 8.31
C PHE A 15 8.68 -16.69 8.69
N ASP A 16 9.53 -16.57 7.67
CA ASP A 16 10.92 -16.17 7.88
C ASP A 16 10.96 -14.70 8.29
N LYS A 17 11.92 -14.38 9.15
CA LYS A 17 12.12 -13.03 9.67
C LYS A 17 13.39 -12.43 9.09
N ASP A 18 13.33 -11.16 8.74
CA ASP A 18 14.48 -10.40 8.31
C ASP A 18 14.28 -8.90 8.56
N PHE A 19 15.35 -8.13 8.47
CA PHE A 19 15.45 -6.70 8.74
C PHE A 19 15.36 -5.86 7.45
N ILE A 20 14.32 -6.10 6.65
CA ILE A 20 14.17 -5.54 5.29
C ILE A 20 13.92 -4.01 5.24
N PHE A 21 13.56 -3.38 6.36
CA PHE A 21 13.27 -1.93 6.43
C PHE A 21 14.34 -1.13 7.18
N THR A 22 15.45 -1.74 7.59
CA THR A 22 16.45 -1.09 8.47
C THR A 22 16.98 0.21 7.90
N ASN A 23 17.42 0.19 6.63
CA ASN A 23 17.97 1.38 5.99
C ASN A 23 16.88 2.47 5.83
N TYR A 24 15.70 2.08 5.36
CA TYR A 24 14.56 3.00 5.20
C TYR A 24 14.19 3.71 6.51
N ILE A 25 14.07 2.96 7.60
CA ILE A 25 13.73 3.51 8.92
C ILE A 25 14.87 4.39 9.43
N SER A 26 16.12 3.92 9.34
CA SER A 26 17.30 4.65 9.79
C SER A 26 17.44 6.01 9.10
N ASP A 27 17.26 6.05 7.78
CA ASP A 27 17.41 7.26 6.97
C ASP A 27 16.32 8.28 7.33
N LEU A 28 15.05 7.86 7.36
CA LEU A 28 13.93 8.74 7.71
C LEU A 28 13.99 9.21 9.16
N TYR A 29 14.42 8.34 10.08
CA TYR A 29 14.60 8.71 11.47
C TYR A 29 15.70 9.76 11.63
N SER A 30 16.83 9.59 10.91
CA SER A 30 17.92 10.55 10.90
C SER A 30 17.49 11.91 10.36
N ILE A 31 16.67 11.95 9.30
CA ILE A 31 16.10 13.20 8.77
C ILE A 31 15.19 13.84 9.82
N LYS A 32 14.31 13.05 10.43
CA LYS A 32 13.39 13.53 11.47
C LYS A 32 14.14 14.12 12.67
N GLU A 33 15.23 13.50 13.14
CA GLU A 33 16.02 14.01 14.26
C GLU A 33 16.76 15.32 13.96
N LYS A 34 17.25 15.48 12.73
CA LYS A 34 18.00 16.68 12.31
C LYS A 34 17.14 17.94 12.20
N HIS A 35 15.82 17.79 12.16
CA HIS A 35 14.89 18.89 11.94
C HIS A 35 14.01 19.16 13.16
N ASN A 36 13.75 20.44 13.42
CA ASN A 36 12.80 20.83 14.47
C ASN A 36 11.36 20.44 14.07
N LYS A 37 10.46 20.36 15.07
CA LYS A 37 9.06 19.94 14.85
C LYS A 37 8.26 20.84 13.91
N SER A 38 8.66 22.11 13.76
CA SER A 38 8.01 23.08 12.87
C SER A 38 8.49 22.97 11.42
N HIS A 39 9.57 22.23 11.18
CA HIS A 39 10.16 22.08 9.86
C HIS A 39 9.36 21.06 9.03
N PRO A 40 9.06 21.33 7.75
CA PRO A 40 8.28 20.42 6.91
C PRO A 40 8.88 19.00 6.81
N LEU A 41 10.21 18.89 6.75
CA LEU A 41 10.89 17.58 6.70
C LEU A 41 10.66 16.73 7.95
N PHE A 42 10.51 17.33 9.14
CA PHE A 42 10.14 16.57 10.34
C PHE A 42 8.77 15.91 10.16
N LEU A 43 7.80 16.67 9.63
CA LEU A 43 6.44 16.19 9.39
C LEU A 43 6.44 15.09 8.33
N ILE A 44 7.10 15.32 7.18
CA ILE A 44 7.18 14.35 6.09
C ILE A 44 7.82 13.05 6.55
N SER A 45 8.99 13.10 7.19
CA SER A 45 9.66 11.90 7.69
C SER A 45 8.82 11.14 8.72
N LYS A 46 8.12 11.86 9.62
CA LYS A 46 7.22 11.25 10.59
C LYS A 46 6.01 10.57 9.91
N LEU A 47 5.41 11.21 8.91
CA LEU A 47 4.29 10.65 8.16
C LEU A 47 4.71 9.37 7.42
N LEU A 48 5.87 9.39 6.74
CA LEU A 48 6.39 8.23 6.02
C LEU A 48 6.70 7.06 6.97
N LEU A 49 7.34 7.31 8.11
CA LEU A 49 7.60 6.30 9.14
C LEU A 49 6.30 5.65 9.65
N ASN A 50 5.27 6.45 9.92
CA ASN A 50 3.98 5.95 10.42
C ASN A 50 3.18 5.21 9.33
N ASN A 51 3.26 5.67 8.09
CA ASN A 51 2.51 5.09 6.96
C ASN A 51 3.07 3.74 6.51
N LEU A 52 4.36 3.46 6.74
CA LEU A 52 5.00 2.21 6.30
C LEU A 52 4.21 0.97 6.77
N TYR A 53 3.92 0.86 8.07
CA TYR A 53 3.15 -0.26 8.60
C TYR A 53 1.68 -0.20 8.17
N GLY A 54 1.10 1.00 8.09
CA GLY A 54 -0.29 1.19 7.65
C GLY A 54 -0.55 0.65 6.24
N LYS A 55 0.45 0.69 5.35
CA LYS A 55 0.34 0.13 4.00
C LYS A 55 0.17 -1.39 3.98
N PHE A 56 0.78 -2.14 4.90
CA PHE A 56 0.62 -3.60 4.98
C PHE A 56 -0.75 -4.04 5.51
N GLY A 57 -1.44 -3.18 6.26
CA GLY A 57 -2.79 -3.41 6.76
C GLY A 57 -3.89 -2.80 5.89
N THR A 58 -3.55 -2.28 4.69
CA THR A 58 -4.55 -1.67 3.80
C THR A 58 -5.47 -2.75 3.25
N ASN A 59 -6.79 -2.50 3.28
CA ASN A 59 -7.75 -3.39 2.66
C ASN A 59 -7.51 -3.42 1.14
N LEU A 60 -6.96 -4.55 0.69
CA LEU A 60 -6.59 -4.80 -0.69
C LEU A 60 -7.80 -4.92 -1.61
N ASP A 61 -8.96 -5.33 -1.09
CA ASP A 61 -10.19 -5.48 -1.89
C ASP A 61 -10.67 -4.12 -2.43
N ILE A 62 -10.50 -3.05 -1.66
CA ILE A 62 -10.84 -1.68 -2.10
C ILE A 62 -9.81 -1.15 -3.12
N PHE A 63 -8.57 -1.62 -3.04
CA PHE A 63 -7.47 -1.14 -3.88
C PHE A 63 -7.40 -1.87 -5.23
N PHE A 64 -7.61 -3.18 -5.25
CA PHE A 64 -7.45 -4.00 -6.47
C PHE A 64 -8.74 -4.13 -7.30
N ASN A 65 -9.92 -4.00 -6.70
CA ASN A 65 -11.16 -4.05 -7.48
C ASN A 65 -11.36 -2.82 -8.38
N ASN A 66 -10.55 -1.77 -8.18
CA ASN A 66 -10.74 -0.48 -8.81
C ASN A 66 -9.51 0.00 -9.59
N GLN A 67 -8.48 -0.83 -9.76
CA GLN A 67 -7.26 -0.44 -10.48
C GLN A 67 -6.93 -1.46 -11.56
N ILE A 68 -6.90 -1.00 -12.82
CA ILE A 68 -6.43 -1.79 -13.95
C ILE A 68 -5.18 -1.12 -14.49
N VAL A 69 -4.11 -1.90 -14.65
CA VAL A 69 -2.92 -1.47 -15.38
C VAL A 69 -3.14 -1.86 -16.83
N ILE A 70 -3.18 -0.88 -17.71
CA ILE A 70 -3.48 -1.08 -19.13
C ILE A 70 -2.41 -0.43 -19.99
N ASP A 71 -2.18 -1.01 -21.16
CA ASP A 71 -1.36 -0.37 -22.19
C ASP A 71 -2.16 0.73 -22.90
N ASN A 72 -1.46 1.69 -23.49
CA ASN A 72 -2.08 2.91 -24.04
C ASN A 72 -3.14 2.64 -25.12
N GLU A 73 -3.00 1.55 -25.89
CA GLU A 73 -3.98 1.16 -26.91
C GLU A 73 -5.27 0.60 -26.29
N GLU A 74 -5.19 -0.11 -25.17
CA GLU A 74 -6.34 -0.64 -24.44
C GLU A 74 -7.12 0.46 -23.69
N MET A 75 -6.43 1.53 -23.27
CA MET A 75 -7.05 2.70 -22.64
C MET A 75 -8.10 3.36 -23.55
N ILE A 76 -7.80 3.49 -24.84
CA ILE A 76 -8.73 4.10 -25.81
C ILE A 76 -10.02 3.28 -25.90
N ASN A 77 -9.93 1.95 -25.85
CA ASN A 77 -11.09 1.06 -25.90
C ASN A 77 -11.95 1.16 -24.63
N ILE A 78 -11.32 1.34 -23.46
CA ILE A 78 -12.04 1.48 -22.18
C ILE A 78 -12.76 2.83 -22.11
N ILE A 79 -12.11 3.93 -22.51
CA ILE A 79 -12.73 5.26 -22.58
C ILE A 79 -13.98 5.23 -23.46
N ASN A 80 -13.90 4.55 -24.61
CA ASN A 80 -15.01 4.48 -25.57
C ASN A 80 -16.13 3.51 -25.17
N SER A 81 -15.96 2.74 -24.09
CA SER A 81 -16.91 1.68 -23.71
C SER A 81 -18.08 2.16 -22.84
N ASP A 82 -18.08 3.42 -22.38
CA ASP A 82 -19.08 4.06 -21.49
C ASP A 82 -19.43 3.26 -20.21
N LYS A 83 -18.70 2.18 -19.89
CA LYS A 83 -19.00 1.27 -18.78
C LYS A 83 -18.30 1.63 -17.47
N PHE A 84 -17.35 2.55 -17.51
CA PHE A 84 -16.36 2.72 -16.46
C PHE A 84 -16.09 4.19 -16.19
N PHE A 85 -16.19 4.61 -14.93
CA PHE A 85 -15.79 5.95 -14.51
C PHE A 85 -14.29 5.98 -14.20
N ILE A 86 -13.53 6.71 -15.04
CA ILE A 86 -12.10 6.94 -14.81
C ILE A 86 -11.94 8.04 -13.78
N LYS A 87 -11.36 7.70 -12.62
CA LYS A 87 -11.14 8.65 -11.52
C LYS A 87 -9.76 9.31 -11.55
N ASP A 88 -8.73 8.56 -11.91
CA ASP A 88 -7.35 9.05 -11.90
C ASP A 88 -6.51 8.28 -12.93
N VAL A 89 -5.58 8.99 -13.55
CA VAL A 89 -4.68 8.48 -14.59
C VAL A 89 -3.27 8.88 -14.20
N ILE A 90 -2.44 7.89 -13.88
CA ILE A 90 -1.02 8.10 -13.60
C ILE A 90 -0.23 7.52 -14.77
N GLU A 91 0.43 8.39 -15.53
CA GLU A 91 1.21 8.02 -16.71
C GLU A 91 2.70 7.95 -16.35
N ASN A 92 3.29 6.75 -16.44
CA ASN A 92 4.72 6.57 -16.24
C ASN A 92 5.21 5.29 -16.98
N ASN A 93 5.65 5.40 -18.24
CA ASN A 93 5.90 4.29 -19.21
C ASN A 93 4.72 3.32 -19.45
N LYS A 94 3.79 3.21 -18.50
CA LYS A 94 2.52 2.50 -18.50
C LYS A 94 1.49 3.40 -17.80
N THR A 95 0.21 3.15 -18.07
CA THR A 95 -0.88 3.97 -17.57
C THR A 95 -1.66 3.20 -16.50
N LEU A 96 -1.71 3.74 -15.28
CA LEU A 96 -2.53 3.21 -14.21
C LEU A 96 -3.85 3.95 -14.20
N VAL A 97 -4.95 3.21 -14.40
CA VAL A 97 -6.30 3.77 -14.45
C VAL A 97 -7.09 3.26 -13.26
N THR A 98 -7.62 4.20 -12.46
CA THR A 98 -8.56 3.85 -11.39
C THR A 98 -9.98 3.91 -11.94
N ILE A 99 -10.66 2.78 -11.92
CA ILE A 99 -12.00 2.56 -12.48
C ILE A 99 -12.98 2.23 -11.35
N PHE A 100 -14.21 2.74 -11.46
CA PHE A 100 -15.34 2.31 -10.64
C PHE A 100 -16.42 1.72 -11.55
N ASP A 101 -16.95 0.57 -11.18
CA ASP A 101 -18.21 0.06 -11.74
C ASP A 101 -19.35 0.95 -11.23
N ASP A 102 -20.27 1.32 -12.13
CA ASP A 102 -21.57 1.86 -11.71
C ASP A 102 -22.32 0.82 -10.90
N ILE A 103 -22.72 1.19 -9.68
CA ILE A 103 -23.58 0.39 -8.79
C ILE A 103 -25.01 0.36 -9.33
#